data_AF-A0AAC9YXK7-F1
#
_entry.id   AF-A0AAC9YXK7-F1
#
_cell.length_a   1.000
_cell.length_b   1.000
_cell.length_c   1.000
_cell.angle_alpha   90.00
_cell.angle_beta   90.00
_cell.angle_gamma   90.00
#
_symmetry.space_group_name_H-M   'P 1'
#
loop_
_entity.id
_entity.type
_entity.pdbx_description
1 polymer ?
#
loop_
_entity_poly.entity_id
_entity_poly.type
_entity_poly.pdbx_seq_one_letter_code
_entity_poly.pdbx_strand_id
1 'polypeptide(L)'
;MKIICVGKNYIDHIKEFDGKHPESIVLFMKPDTAIHNTELPYYIPEFTSNLHHEVELILKINQNGKFISEKFAHKYYDEIGLGIDFTARDIQSSLKKDGLSWEKAKSFDGSAIIGDFVQKSTLDLTNISFRLEKNGQTVQQGSSNQMLWNFDQIVSECSKYFTLRKGDLIFTGTPANVGQVLANDILEGFLGDKKMFSFAIKG
;
A
#
# COMPACT_ATOMS: atom_id res chain seq x y z
N MET A 1 8.62 3.70 14.16
CA MET A 1 7.73 2.67 13.60
C MET A 1 8.22 2.36 12.19
N LYS A 2 7.94 1.20 11.58
CA LYS A 2 8.24 1.02 10.15
C LYS A 2 7.03 0.59 9.34
N ILE A 3 7.10 0.91 8.05
CA ILE A 3 6.11 0.54 7.05
C ILE A 3 6.82 -0.38 6.05
N ILE A 4 6.33 -1.60 5.92
CA ILE A 4 6.79 -2.58 4.92
C ILE A 4 5.76 -2.59 3.80
N CYS A 5 6.21 -2.64 2.56
CA CYS A 5 5.32 -2.61 1.40
C CYS A 5 5.61 -3.79 0.48
N VAL A 6 4.55 -4.36 -0.09
CA VAL A 6 4.59 -5.49 -1.00
C VAL A 6 4.36 -5.04 -2.44
N GLY A 7 5.33 -5.27 -3.31
CA GLY A 7 5.19 -5.02 -4.75
C GLY A 7 4.56 -6.21 -5.48
N LYS A 8 3.84 -5.93 -6.58
CA LYS A 8 3.32 -6.93 -7.53
C LYS A 8 2.46 -8.04 -6.86
N ASN A 9 1.52 -7.68 -5.99
CA ASN A 9 0.65 -8.69 -5.33
C ASN A 9 -0.72 -8.90 -5.98
N TYR A 10 -1.10 -8.15 -7.02
CA TYR A 10 -2.40 -8.33 -7.68
C TYR A 10 -2.21 -8.78 -9.12
N ILE A 11 -2.94 -9.84 -9.51
CA ILE A 11 -2.84 -10.45 -10.84
C ILE A 11 -3.05 -9.43 -11.95
N ASP A 12 -4.09 -8.60 -11.86
CA ASP A 12 -4.43 -7.66 -12.92
C ASP A 12 -3.45 -6.48 -12.98
N HIS A 13 -2.91 -6.06 -11.84
CA HIS A 13 -1.83 -5.07 -11.81
C HIS A 13 -0.56 -5.59 -12.50
N ILE A 14 -0.23 -6.88 -12.35
CA ILE A 14 0.95 -7.48 -13.00
C ILE A 14 0.77 -7.52 -14.53
N LYS A 15 -0.46 -7.76 -15.01
CA LYS A 15 -0.78 -7.75 -16.44
C LYS A 15 -0.59 -6.37 -17.09
N GLU A 16 -0.69 -5.27 -16.33
CA GLU A 16 -0.51 -3.91 -16.85
C GLU A 16 0.93 -3.55 -17.20
N PHE A 17 1.91 -4.27 -16.64
CA PHE A 17 3.33 -4.01 -16.90
C PHE A 17 3.91 -5.06 -17.85
N ASP A 18 4.44 -6.15 -17.31
CA ASP A 18 5.23 -7.14 -18.02
C ASP A 18 4.63 -8.54 -17.97
N GLY A 19 3.54 -8.75 -17.22
CA GLY A 19 2.85 -10.04 -17.07
C GLY A 19 3.68 -11.11 -16.36
N LYS A 20 4.93 -10.82 -15.97
CA LYS A 20 5.82 -11.77 -15.30
C LYS A 20 5.51 -11.76 -13.82
N HIS A 21 4.88 -12.84 -13.36
CA HIS A 21 4.74 -13.14 -11.94
C HIS A 21 6.12 -13.26 -11.31
N PRO A 22 6.44 -12.49 -10.26
CA PRO A 22 7.70 -12.68 -9.56
C PRO A 22 7.66 -14.02 -8.82
N GLU A 23 8.81 -14.70 -8.74
CA GLU A 23 8.94 -15.99 -8.08
C GLU A 23 8.87 -15.87 -6.54
N SER A 24 9.01 -14.65 -6.02
CA SER A 24 8.96 -14.33 -4.60
C SER A 24 8.32 -12.96 -4.35
N ILE A 25 7.92 -12.72 -3.09
CA ILE A 25 7.33 -11.45 -2.67
C ILE A 25 8.38 -10.34 -2.78
N VAL A 26 8.05 -9.28 -3.52
CA VAL A 26 8.90 -8.08 -3.60
C VAL A 26 8.64 -7.20 -2.39
N LEU A 27 9.67 -6.96 -1.58
CA LEU A 27 9.59 -6.15 -0.36
C LEU A 27 10.39 -4.85 -0.50
N PHE A 28 9.79 -3.74 -0.06
CA PHE A 28 10.47 -2.47 0.17
C PHE A 28 9.91 -1.80 1.43
N MET A 29 10.48 -0.67 1.85
CA MET A 29 10.09 -0.02 3.10
C MET A 29 9.92 1.49 2.94
N LYS A 30 9.08 2.07 3.81
CA LYS A 30 8.98 3.51 4.03
C LYS A 30 9.31 3.84 5.49
N PRO A 31 9.99 4.97 5.76
CA PRO A 31 10.15 5.48 7.12
C PRO A 31 8.80 5.93 7.69
N ASP A 32 8.72 6.15 9.00
CA ASP A 32 7.51 6.72 9.60
C ASP A 32 7.26 8.18 9.19
N THR A 33 8.30 8.92 8.81
CA THR A 33 8.17 10.27 8.21
C THR A 33 7.48 10.28 6.84
N ALA A 34 7.34 9.12 6.18
CA ALA A 34 6.60 9.02 4.92
C ALA A 34 5.09 9.24 5.11
N ILE A 35 4.58 9.15 6.33
CA ILE A 35 3.15 9.27 6.63
C ILE A 35 2.73 10.73 6.51
N HIS A 36 1.79 11.01 5.61
CA HIS A 36 1.16 12.32 5.54
C HIS A 36 -0.02 12.42 6.51
N ASN A 37 -0.12 13.53 7.24
CA ASN A 37 -1.34 13.86 7.98
C ASN A 37 -2.38 14.43 7.01
N THR A 38 -3.47 13.71 6.76
CA THR A 38 -4.54 14.12 5.84
C THR A 38 -5.33 15.35 6.28
N GLU A 39 -5.16 15.82 7.52
CA GLU A 39 -5.65 17.13 7.97
C GLU A 39 -4.83 18.30 7.41
N LEU A 40 -3.59 18.03 7.00
CA LEU A 40 -2.72 19.01 6.35
C LEU A 40 -2.88 18.95 4.83
N PRO A 41 -2.69 20.09 4.14
CA PRO A 41 -2.73 20.10 2.69
C PRO A 41 -1.62 19.22 2.11
N TYR A 42 -1.96 18.37 1.14
CA TYR A 42 -1.00 17.54 0.42
C TYR A 42 -0.50 18.28 -0.82
N TYR A 43 0.81 18.38 -1.01
CA TYR A 43 1.42 18.98 -2.20
C TYR A 43 2.19 17.92 -2.97
N ILE A 44 2.08 17.94 -4.31
CA ILE A 44 2.90 17.08 -5.16
C ILE A 44 4.37 17.49 -4.99
N PRO A 45 5.30 16.57 -4.67
CA PRO A 45 6.70 16.92 -4.49
C PRO A 45 7.33 17.47 -5.79
N GLU A 46 8.06 18.57 -5.69
CA GLU A 46 8.64 19.28 -6.87
C GLU A 46 9.62 18.42 -7.69
N PHE A 47 10.22 17.38 -7.08
CA PHE A 47 11.17 16.50 -7.77
C PHE A 47 10.50 15.51 -8.73
N THR A 48 9.17 15.36 -8.71
CA THR A 48 8.44 14.43 -9.59
C THR A 48 7.40 15.17 -10.42
N SER A 49 7.33 14.79 -11.68
CA SER A 49 6.30 15.24 -12.62
C SER A 49 5.17 14.20 -12.76
N ASN A 50 5.35 13.01 -12.20
CA ASN A 50 4.48 11.86 -12.40
C ASN A 50 4.24 11.07 -11.11
N LEU A 51 3.52 11.70 -10.17
CA LEU A 51 3.11 11.08 -8.92
C LEU A 51 1.88 10.19 -9.14
N HIS A 52 2.00 8.89 -8.84
CA HIS A 52 0.92 7.92 -8.98
C HIS A 52 0.28 7.56 -7.63
N HIS A 53 -1.04 7.39 -7.62
CA HIS A 53 -1.75 6.71 -6.55
C HIS A 53 -1.67 5.18 -6.71
N GLU A 54 -1.52 4.48 -5.58
CA GLU A 54 -1.60 3.02 -5.47
C GLU A 54 -2.41 2.70 -4.20
N VAL A 55 -3.71 2.40 -4.33
CA VAL A 55 -4.55 2.10 -3.15
C VAL A 55 -4.31 0.69 -2.64
N GLU A 56 -4.06 0.54 -1.34
CA GLU A 56 -3.67 -0.74 -0.74
C GLU A 56 -4.38 -1.01 0.58
N LEU A 57 -4.65 -2.29 0.85
CA LEU A 57 -4.98 -2.75 2.20
C LEU A 57 -3.74 -2.69 3.09
N ILE A 58 -3.95 -2.39 4.37
CA ILE A 58 -2.88 -2.25 5.36
C ILE A 58 -3.12 -3.19 6.52
N LEU A 59 -2.13 -4.01 6.86
CA LEU A 59 -2.11 -4.77 8.11
C LEU A 59 -1.42 -3.94 9.20
N LYS A 60 -2.03 -3.86 10.39
CA LYS A 60 -1.39 -3.28 11.57
C LYS A 60 -0.92 -4.36 12.52
N ILE A 61 0.39 -4.42 12.72
CA ILE A 61 1.02 -5.43 13.57
C ILE A 61 0.70 -5.16 15.04
N ASN A 62 0.19 -6.16 15.74
CA ASN A 62 -0.27 -6.04 17.14
C ASN A 62 0.74 -6.56 18.18
N GLN A 63 1.77 -7.31 17.76
CA GLN A 63 2.74 -7.95 18.64
C GLN A 63 4.10 -8.16 17.96
N ASN A 64 5.15 -8.35 18.75
CA ASN A 64 6.50 -8.53 18.23
C ASN A 64 6.72 -9.96 17.71
N GLY A 65 7.38 -10.12 16.56
CA GLY A 65 7.69 -11.44 16.00
C GLY A 65 8.81 -11.44 14.96
N LYS A 66 9.51 -12.57 14.84
CA LYS A 66 10.53 -12.84 13.82
C LYS A 66 10.45 -14.32 13.46
N PHE A 67 10.69 -14.66 12.19
CA PHE A 67 10.55 -16.03 11.68
C PHE A 67 9.20 -16.66 12.05
N ILE A 68 8.13 -15.89 11.87
CA ILE A 68 6.75 -16.29 12.15
C ILE A 68 6.36 -17.30 11.07
N SER A 69 5.96 -18.51 11.46
CA SER A 69 5.39 -19.46 10.50
C SER A 69 4.00 -18.98 10.04
N GLU A 70 3.69 -19.15 8.76
CA GLU A 70 2.40 -18.78 8.14
C GLU A 70 1.17 -19.18 8.98
N LYS A 71 1.13 -20.42 9.49
CA LYS A 71 0.01 -20.91 10.34
C LYS A 71 -0.26 -20.10 11.62
N PHE A 72 0.67 -19.25 12.03
CA PHE A 72 0.54 -18.37 13.20
C PHE A 72 0.48 -16.89 12.83
N ALA A 73 0.65 -16.54 11.55
CA ALA A 73 0.72 -15.17 11.08
C ALA A 73 -0.56 -14.37 11.36
N HIS A 74 -1.74 -14.99 11.24
CA HIS A 74 -3.03 -14.39 11.60
C HIS A 74 -3.09 -13.84 13.03
N LYS A 75 -2.23 -14.26 13.96
CA LYS A 75 -2.21 -13.74 15.34
C LYS A 75 -1.50 -12.40 15.47
N TYR A 76 -0.74 -11.98 14.46
CA TYR A 76 0.15 -10.83 14.52
C TYR A 76 -0.47 -9.53 13.98
N TYR A 77 -1.71 -9.56 13.52
CA TYR A 77 -2.49 -8.38 13.13
C TYR A 77 -3.94 -8.62 13.49
N ASP A 78 -4.66 -7.64 14.03
CA ASP A 78 -6.11 -7.72 14.28
C ASP A 78 -6.89 -6.64 13.52
N GLU A 79 -6.19 -5.69 12.92
CA GLU A 79 -6.77 -4.53 12.28
C GLU A 79 -6.32 -4.45 10.82
N ILE A 80 -7.30 -4.22 9.94
CA ILE A 80 -7.10 -3.96 8.52
C ILE A 80 -7.46 -2.50 8.25
N GLY A 81 -6.56 -1.78 7.60
CA GLY A 81 -6.78 -0.41 7.13
C GLY A 81 -6.78 -0.32 5.62
N LEU A 82 -6.92 0.90 5.13
CA LEU A 82 -6.77 1.24 3.72
C LEU A 82 -5.88 2.48 3.61
N GLY A 83 -5.02 2.52 2.61
CA GLY A 83 -4.16 3.67 2.37
C GLY A 83 -3.70 3.80 0.94
N ILE A 84 -2.78 4.74 0.73
CA ILE A 84 -2.17 4.98 -0.58
C ILE A 84 -0.65 4.88 -0.45
N ASP A 85 -0.04 4.05 -1.30
CA ASP A 85 1.38 4.02 -1.57
C ASP A 85 1.72 4.96 -2.74
N PHE A 86 1.92 6.23 -2.44
CA PHE A 86 2.31 7.19 -3.47
C PHE A 86 3.67 6.86 -4.06
N THR A 87 3.74 6.94 -5.39
CA THR A 87 4.93 6.56 -6.15
C THR A 87 5.30 7.64 -7.15
N ALA A 88 6.51 8.20 -7.06
CA ALA A 88 7.07 9.04 -8.12
C ALA A 88 7.50 8.13 -9.28
N ARG A 89 6.61 7.92 -10.25
CA ARG A 89 6.74 6.87 -11.26
C ARG A 89 7.88 7.13 -12.25
N ASP A 90 8.08 8.39 -12.62
CA ASP A 90 9.21 8.86 -13.42
C ASP A 90 10.54 8.48 -12.76
N ILE A 91 10.69 8.77 -11.46
CA ILE A 91 11.87 8.41 -10.67
C ILE A 91 12.02 6.89 -10.54
N GLN A 92 10.93 6.16 -10.22
CA GLN A 92 10.98 4.70 -10.08
C GLN A 92 11.46 4.02 -11.37
N SER A 93 11.02 4.51 -12.52
CA SER A 93 11.36 3.96 -13.83
C SER A 93 12.86 4.12 -14.12
N SER A 94 13.43 5.29 -13.82
CA SER A 94 14.88 5.52 -13.91
C SER A 94 15.65 4.59 -12.97
N LEU A 95 15.24 4.47 -11.71
CA LEU A 95 15.92 3.63 -10.72
C LEU A 95 15.92 2.16 -11.12
N LYS A 96 14.79 1.65 -11.62
CA LYS A 96 14.67 0.27 -12.12
C LYS A 96 15.61 0.01 -13.30
N LYS A 97 15.71 0.95 -14.25
CA LYS A 97 16.61 0.83 -15.41
C LYS A 97 18.08 0.70 -14.98
N ASP A 98 18.46 1.43 -13.94
CA ASP A 98 19.85 1.48 -13.45
C ASP A 98 20.14 0.45 -12.34
N GLY A 99 19.18 -0.39 -11.97
CA GLY A 99 19.33 -1.36 -10.88
C GLY A 99 19.50 -0.73 -9.49
N LEU A 100 18.99 0.49 -9.31
CA LEU A 100 19.12 1.27 -8.08
C LEU A 100 17.93 1.06 -7.14
N SER A 101 18.17 1.38 -5.87
CA SER A 101 17.19 1.25 -4.79
C SER A 101 16.03 2.26 -4.94
N TRP A 102 14.83 1.89 -4.47
CA TRP A 102 13.58 2.60 -4.79
C TRP A 102 13.21 3.74 -3.84
N GLU A 103 14.00 4.02 -2.81
CA GLU A 103 13.63 4.92 -1.71
C GLU A 103 13.29 6.32 -2.19
N LYS A 104 14.01 6.86 -3.19
CA LYS A 104 13.69 8.18 -3.77
C LYS A 104 12.31 8.23 -4.43
N ALA A 105 11.80 7.09 -4.90
CA ALA A 105 10.51 6.99 -5.58
C ALA A 105 9.37 6.48 -4.69
N LYS A 106 9.69 5.84 -3.56
CA LYS A 106 8.73 5.15 -2.70
C LYS A 106 8.75 5.60 -1.24
N SER A 107 9.76 6.30 -0.75
CA SER A 107 9.98 6.50 0.69
C SER A 107 10.16 7.97 1.07
N PHE A 108 9.76 8.89 0.19
CA PHE A 108 9.79 10.33 0.44
C PHE A 108 8.71 10.75 1.45
N ASP A 109 8.86 11.94 2.04
CA ASP A 109 7.88 12.49 2.98
C ASP A 109 6.52 12.66 2.31
N GLY A 110 5.47 12.19 2.98
CA GLY A 110 4.12 12.14 2.41
C GLY A 110 3.90 11.06 1.35
N SER A 111 4.80 10.09 1.18
CA SER A 111 4.58 8.97 0.25
C SER A 111 3.59 7.92 0.76
N ALA A 112 3.08 8.02 1.99
CA ALA A 112 2.10 7.10 2.56
C ALA A 112 0.88 7.82 3.13
N ILE A 113 -0.32 7.43 2.67
CA ILE A 113 -1.59 7.77 3.32
C ILE A 113 -2.05 6.56 4.11
N ILE A 114 -2.47 6.77 5.36
CA ILE A 114 -3.03 5.73 6.21
C ILE A 114 -4.40 6.22 6.66
N GLY A 115 -5.45 5.54 6.20
CA GLY A 115 -6.81 5.80 6.65
C GLY A 115 -7.16 5.07 7.94
N ASP A 116 -8.45 4.99 8.21
CA ASP A 116 -8.98 4.28 9.36
C ASP A 116 -8.63 2.78 9.35
N PHE A 117 -8.79 2.16 10.52
CA PHE A 117 -8.66 0.72 10.70
C PHE A 117 -10.00 0.11 11.13
N VAL A 118 -10.21 -1.15 10.74
CA VAL A 118 -11.34 -1.98 11.15
C VAL A 118 -10.85 -3.32 11.68
N GLN A 119 -11.60 -3.89 12.63
CA GLN A 119 -11.27 -5.19 13.21
C GLN A 119 -11.45 -6.29 12.18
N LYS A 120 -10.43 -7.13 11.97
CA LYS A 120 -10.47 -8.23 11.00
C LYS A 120 -11.60 -9.22 11.26
N SER A 121 -12.03 -9.36 12.52
CA SER A 121 -13.16 -10.23 12.91
C SER A 121 -14.49 -9.79 12.32
N THR A 122 -14.59 -8.55 11.82
CA THR A 122 -15.77 -8.00 11.17
C THR A 122 -15.74 -8.17 9.64
N LEU A 123 -14.67 -8.75 9.10
CA LEU A 123 -14.43 -8.87 7.66
C LEU A 123 -14.31 -10.33 7.22
N ASP A 124 -14.72 -10.62 5.99
CA ASP A 124 -14.24 -11.79 5.27
C ASP A 124 -12.86 -11.48 4.67
N LEU A 125 -11.80 -11.94 5.34
CA LEU A 125 -10.41 -11.70 4.93
C LEU A 125 -10.09 -12.22 3.53
N THR A 126 -10.83 -13.21 3.05
CA THR A 126 -10.61 -13.81 1.74
C THR A 126 -11.26 -13.00 0.61
N ASN A 127 -12.13 -12.04 0.92
CA ASN A 127 -12.87 -11.27 -0.08
C ASN A 127 -13.18 -9.83 0.37
N ILE A 128 -12.16 -9.11 0.83
CA ILE A 128 -12.29 -7.70 1.21
C ILE A 128 -12.30 -6.85 -0.06
N SER A 129 -13.45 -6.27 -0.41
CA SER A 129 -13.53 -5.29 -1.50
C SER A 129 -13.08 -3.91 -1.04
N PHE A 130 -12.33 -3.21 -1.88
CA PHE A 130 -11.90 -1.83 -1.64
C PHE A 130 -11.76 -1.07 -2.95
N ARG A 131 -11.78 0.26 -2.88
CA ARG A 131 -11.63 1.13 -4.04
C ARG A 131 -11.02 2.48 -3.68
N LEU A 132 -10.50 3.14 -4.71
CA LEU A 132 -10.13 4.55 -4.69
C LEU A 132 -11.00 5.31 -5.69
N GLU A 133 -11.60 6.39 -5.21
CA GLU A 133 -12.27 7.38 -6.03
C GLU A 133 -11.39 8.62 -6.18
N LYS A 134 -11.35 9.15 -7.40
CA LYS A 134 -10.71 10.41 -7.75
C LYS A 134 -11.76 11.33 -8.34
N ASN A 135 -12.03 12.47 -7.69
CA ASN A 135 -13.07 13.41 -8.09
C ASN A 135 -14.45 12.73 -8.27
N GLY A 136 -14.80 11.82 -7.35
CA GLY A 136 -16.05 11.07 -7.37
C GLY A 136 -16.13 9.95 -8.42
N GLN A 137 -15.05 9.64 -9.13
CA GLN A 137 -14.99 8.53 -10.08
C GLN A 137 -14.05 7.43 -9.56
N THR A 138 -14.51 6.18 -9.56
CA THR A 138 -13.67 5.03 -9.21
C THR A 138 -12.52 4.90 -10.21
N VAL A 139 -11.28 5.08 -9.74
CA VAL A 139 -10.06 4.93 -10.54
C VAL A 139 -9.33 3.63 -10.26
N GLN A 140 -9.50 3.07 -9.06
CA GLN A 140 -8.99 1.73 -8.72
C GLN A 140 -10.03 0.96 -7.92
N GLN A 141 -10.11 -0.34 -8.16
CA GLN A 141 -10.96 -1.26 -7.41
C GLN A 141 -10.26 -2.61 -7.31
N GLY A 142 -10.33 -3.23 -6.14
CA GLY A 142 -9.71 -4.53 -5.90
C GLY A 142 -10.48 -5.37 -4.87
N SER A 143 -10.14 -6.65 -4.82
CA SER A 143 -10.54 -7.55 -3.74
C SER A 143 -9.35 -8.37 -3.24
N SER A 144 -9.31 -8.69 -1.94
CA SER A 144 -8.24 -9.54 -1.39
C SER A 144 -8.19 -10.95 -2.01
N ASN A 145 -9.26 -11.43 -2.64
CA ASN A 145 -9.25 -12.71 -3.39
C ASN A 145 -8.39 -12.67 -4.67
N GLN A 146 -8.00 -11.48 -5.15
CA GLN A 146 -7.15 -11.30 -6.32
C GLN A 146 -5.65 -11.25 -5.97
N MET A 147 -5.31 -11.34 -4.68
CA MET A 147 -3.94 -11.35 -4.22
C MET A 147 -3.21 -12.64 -4.63
N LEU A 148 -1.95 -12.51 -5.04
CA LEU A 148 -1.08 -13.66 -5.26
C LEU A 148 -0.62 -14.29 -3.95
N TRP A 149 -0.29 -13.45 -2.96
CA TRP A 149 0.05 -13.86 -1.62
C TRP A 149 -0.94 -13.24 -0.63
N ASN A 150 -1.55 -14.08 0.18
CA ASN A 150 -2.48 -13.65 1.21
C ASN A 150 -1.76 -12.95 2.38
N PHE A 151 -2.54 -12.37 3.29
CA PHE A 151 -2.01 -11.63 4.46
C PHE A 151 -1.05 -12.45 5.33
N ASP A 152 -1.37 -13.71 5.57
CA ASP A 152 -0.58 -14.59 6.43
C ASP A 152 0.76 -14.96 5.79
N GLN A 153 0.77 -15.19 4.47
CA GLN A 153 1.98 -15.39 3.67
C GLN A 153 2.87 -14.16 3.69
N ILE A 154 2.30 -12.96 3.50
CA ILE A 154 3.03 -11.70 3.54
C ILE A 154 3.68 -11.49 4.92
N VAL A 155 2.93 -11.65 6.01
CA VAL A 155 3.45 -11.47 7.37
C VAL A 155 4.57 -12.47 7.66
N SER A 156 4.37 -13.74 7.30
CA SER A 156 5.37 -14.80 7.40
C SER A 156 6.66 -14.41 6.66
N GLU A 157 6.54 -14.01 5.39
CA GLU A 157 7.67 -13.62 4.54
C GLU A 157 8.42 -12.41 5.09
N CYS A 158 7.70 -11.33 5.42
CA CYS A 158 8.28 -10.12 6.00
C CYS A 158 9.08 -10.45 7.26
N SER A 159 8.56 -11.34 8.11
CA SER A 159 9.17 -11.68 9.40
C SER A 159 10.48 -12.46 9.30
N LYS A 160 10.80 -13.05 8.14
CA LYS A 160 12.09 -13.71 7.88
C LYS A 160 13.23 -12.70 7.85
N TYR A 161 12.96 -11.53 7.25
CA TYR A 161 13.95 -10.48 7.01
C TYR A 161 13.91 -9.40 8.08
N PHE A 162 12.72 -9.02 8.52
CA PHE A 162 12.49 -7.90 9.42
C PHE A 162 11.76 -8.36 10.68
N THR A 163 12.32 -8.11 11.86
CA THR A 163 11.55 -8.29 13.10
C THR A 163 10.35 -7.36 13.07
N LEU A 164 9.14 -7.91 13.08
CA LEU A 164 7.90 -7.16 13.17
C LEU A 164 7.72 -6.71 14.62
N ARG A 165 7.36 -5.44 14.82
CA ARG A 165 7.08 -4.83 16.12
C ARG A 165 5.63 -4.39 16.17
N LYS A 166 5.04 -4.40 17.37
CA LYS A 166 3.73 -3.80 17.59
C LYS A 166 3.71 -2.35 17.07
N GLY A 167 2.72 -2.04 16.25
CA GLY A 167 2.53 -0.74 15.60
C GLY A 167 3.14 -0.64 14.20
N ASP A 168 3.97 -1.59 13.77
CA ASP A 168 4.43 -1.61 12.37
C ASP A 168 3.26 -1.85 11.40
N LEU A 169 3.40 -1.35 10.18
CA LEU A 169 2.39 -1.45 9.14
C LEU A 169 2.91 -2.26 7.96
N ILE A 170 2.00 -3.00 7.31
CA ILE A 170 2.28 -3.73 6.07
C ILE A 170 1.27 -3.34 5.01
N PHE A 171 1.75 -2.68 3.97
CA PHE A 171 1.04 -2.38 2.73
C PHE A 171 1.12 -3.62 1.82
N THR A 172 -0.04 -4.12 1.37
CA THR A 172 -0.18 -5.47 0.80
C THR A 172 -0.15 -5.52 -0.73
N GLY A 173 0.16 -4.41 -1.39
CA GLY A 173 0.11 -4.25 -2.83
C GLY A 173 -1.19 -3.60 -3.33
N THR A 174 -1.11 -3.04 -4.52
CA THR A 174 -2.19 -2.31 -5.21
C THR A 174 -2.82 -3.14 -6.33
N PRO A 175 -4.14 -2.99 -6.59
CA PRO A 175 -4.77 -3.54 -7.78
C PRO A 175 -4.39 -2.72 -9.04
N ALA A 176 -4.94 -3.14 -10.17
CA ALA A 176 -4.83 -2.48 -11.46
C ALA A 176 -5.27 -0.99 -11.43
N ASN A 177 -4.96 -0.27 -12.51
CA ASN A 177 -5.31 1.12 -12.80
C ASN A 177 -4.61 2.15 -11.90
N VAL A 178 -3.33 1.94 -11.60
CA VAL A 178 -2.50 2.98 -10.97
C VAL A 178 -2.41 4.19 -11.90
N GLY A 179 -2.58 5.40 -11.36
CA GLY A 179 -2.74 6.59 -12.19
C GLY A 179 -2.13 7.84 -11.57
N GLN A 180 -1.85 8.83 -12.41
CA GLN A 180 -1.31 10.10 -11.98
C GLN A 180 -2.33 10.90 -11.16
N VAL A 181 -1.84 11.59 -10.13
CA VAL A 181 -2.59 12.61 -9.37
C VAL A 181 -2.17 14.00 -9.80
N LEU A 182 -3.13 14.93 -9.84
CA LEU A 182 -2.94 16.31 -10.26
C LEU A 182 -3.37 17.27 -9.14
N ALA A 183 -2.91 18.51 -9.25
CA ALA A 183 -3.39 19.60 -8.41
C ALA A 183 -4.92 19.68 -8.44
N ASN A 184 -5.52 19.86 -7.26
CA ASN A 184 -6.96 19.92 -7.02
C ASN A 184 -7.72 18.59 -7.14
N ASP A 185 -7.05 17.46 -7.37
CA ASP A 185 -7.69 16.15 -7.27
C ASP A 185 -8.15 15.89 -5.82
N ILE A 186 -9.36 15.35 -5.67
CA ILE A 186 -9.90 14.84 -4.41
C ILE A 186 -9.80 13.31 -4.44
N LEU A 187 -9.14 12.73 -3.44
CA LEU A 187 -8.93 11.30 -3.32
C LEU A 187 -9.68 10.74 -2.12
N GLU A 188 -10.48 9.71 -2.37
CA GLU A 188 -11.32 9.07 -1.36
C GLU A 188 -11.17 7.55 -1.42
N GLY A 189 -10.78 6.94 -0.30
CA GLY A 189 -10.58 5.50 -0.20
C GLY A 189 -11.74 4.84 0.52
N PHE A 190 -12.20 3.69 0.03
CA PHE A 190 -13.31 2.95 0.62
C PHE A 190 -12.95 1.48 0.82
N LEU A 191 -13.32 0.93 1.97
CA LEU A 191 -13.32 -0.50 2.27
C LEU A 191 -14.78 -0.96 2.33
N GLY A 192 -15.21 -1.73 1.34
CA GLY A 192 -16.62 -1.88 1.00
C GLY A 192 -17.25 -0.51 0.74
N ASP A 193 -18.32 -0.19 1.46
CA ASP A 193 -18.99 1.11 1.40
C ASP A 193 -18.47 2.11 2.44
N LYS A 194 -17.60 1.67 3.36
CA LYS A 194 -17.06 2.53 4.41
C LYS A 194 -15.94 3.40 3.85
N LYS A 195 -16.12 4.72 3.90
CA LYS A 195 -15.05 5.67 3.60
C LYS A 195 -13.98 5.60 4.69
N MET A 196 -12.73 5.40 4.28
CA MET A 196 -11.57 5.18 5.16
C MET A 196 -10.65 6.40 5.24
N PHE A 197 -10.63 7.21 4.18
CA PHE A 197 -9.93 8.49 4.13
C PHE A 197 -10.53 9.39 3.04
N SER A 198 -10.30 10.69 3.16
CA SER A 198 -10.64 11.69 2.14
C SER A 198 -9.71 12.89 2.30
N PHE A 199 -9.06 13.32 1.21
CA PHE A 199 -8.23 14.52 1.20
C PHE A 199 -8.09 15.08 -0.21
N ALA A 200 -7.64 16.34 -0.31
CA ALA A 200 -7.41 17.02 -1.58
C ALA A 200 -5.91 17.25 -1.82
N ILE A 201 -5.48 17.07 -3.05
CA ILE A 201 -4.18 17.51 -3.54
C ILE A 201 -4.25 19.02 -3.77
N LYS A 202 -3.34 19.78 -3.17
CA LYS A 202 -3.21 21.21 -3.41
C LYS A 202 -2.43 21.47 -4.69
N GLY A 203 -2.88 22.49 -5.42
CA GLY A 203 -2.11 23.15 -6.47
C GLY A 203 -1.23 24.26 -5.95
#